data_AF-A0A366RWR4-F1
#
_entry.id   AF-A0A366RWR4-F1
#
_cell.length_a   1.000
_cell.length_b   1.000
_cell.length_c   1.000
_cell.angle_alpha   90.00
_cell.angle_beta   90.00
_cell.angle_gamma   90.00
#
_symmetry.space_group_name_H-M   'P 1'
#
loop_
_entity.id
_entity.type
_entity.pdbx_description
1 polymer ?
#
loop_
_entity_poly.entity_id
_entity_poly.type
_entity_poly.pdbx_seq_one_letter_code
_entity_poly.pdbx_strand_id
1 'polypeptide(L)'
;MPKTITIDSHHIPLLESFLETIQLHIEELMVTLNKLTEVREHVPQSQTQKCANVDNLIKYISLEACWHMRTFNTYKEIRDMVRPSAETPDNVDDLT
;
A
#
# COMPACT_ATOMS: atom_id res chain seq x y z
N MET A 1 -20.67 15.42 17.81
CA MET A 1 -19.66 14.52 18.42
C MET A 1 -19.13 13.59 17.35
N PRO A 2 -17.82 13.49 17.12
CA PRO A 2 -17.28 12.48 16.21
C PRO A 2 -17.59 11.10 16.79
N LYS A 3 -18.20 10.22 15.97
CA LYS A 3 -18.39 8.81 16.36
C LYS A 3 -17.02 8.15 16.33
N THR A 4 -16.52 7.76 17.49
CA THR A 4 -15.35 6.88 17.58
C THR A 4 -15.75 5.51 17.05
N ILE A 5 -15.12 5.06 15.97
CA ILE A 5 -15.26 3.70 15.47
C ILE A 5 -14.24 2.85 16.21
N THR A 6 -14.70 1.85 16.96
CA THR A 6 -13.84 0.85 17.57
C THR A 6 -13.54 -0.23 16.54
N ILE A 7 -12.27 -0.46 16.24
CA ILE A 7 -11.82 -1.54 15.37
C ILE A 7 -11.44 -2.73 16.26
N ASP A 8 -12.05 -3.88 16.00
CA ASP A 8 -11.81 -5.14 16.70
C ASP A 8 -11.58 -6.31 15.71
N SER A 9 -11.39 -7.53 16.23
CA SER A 9 -11.04 -8.70 15.41
C SER A 9 -12.05 -9.02 14.31
N HIS A 10 -13.32 -8.62 14.44
CA HIS A 10 -14.35 -8.82 13.40
C HIS A 10 -14.10 -7.98 12.15
N HIS A 11 -13.28 -6.92 12.26
CA HIS A 11 -12.94 -6.03 11.15
C HIS A 11 -11.70 -6.49 10.37
N ILE A 12 -10.99 -7.52 10.84
CA ILE A 12 -9.77 -8.02 10.19
C ILE A 12 -10.01 -8.44 8.73
N PRO A 13 -11.05 -9.20 8.37
CA PRO A 13 -11.26 -9.59 6.97
C PRO A 13 -11.47 -8.38 6.04
N LEU A 14 -12.15 -7.34 6.52
CA LEU A 14 -12.35 -6.10 5.76
C LEU A 14 -11.03 -5.36 5.56
N LEU A 15 -10.21 -5.26 6.62
CA LEU A 15 -8.87 -4.66 6.54
C LEU A 15 -7.95 -5.45 5.60
N GLU A 16 -8.01 -6.78 5.60
CA GLU A 16 -7.23 -7.63 4.70
C GLU A 16 -7.63 -7.40 3.23
N SER A 17 -8.92 -7.43 2.92
CA SER A 17 -9.41 -7.15 1.57
C SER A 17 -9.05 -5.73 1.09
N PHE A 18 -9.12 -4.74 1.98
CA PHE A 18 -8.71 -3.38 1.67
C PHE A 18 -7.19 -3.27 1.41
N LEU A 19 -6.37 -3.93 2.24
CA LEU A 19 -4.92 -3.97 2.05
C LEU A 19 -4.54 -4.67 0.76
N GLU A 20 -5.20 -5.77 0.40
CA GLU A 20 -5.02 -6.45 -0.90
C GLU A 20 -5.33 -5.51 -2.07
N THR A 21 -6.41 -4.73 -1.97
CA THR A 21 -6.77 -3.75 -3.00
C THR A 21 -5.69 -2.69 -3.17
N ILE A 22 -5.16 -2.15 -2.06
CA ILE A 22 -4.06 -1.18 -2.11
C ILE A 22 -2.79 -1.82 -2.68
N GLN A 23 -2.47 -3.05 -2.28
CA GLN A 23 -1.30 -3.77 -2.77
C GLN A 23 -1.35 -3.94 -4.29
N LEU A 24 -2.50 -4.35 -4.83
CA LEU A 24 -2.71 -4.48 -6.27
C LEU A 24 -2.48 -3.14 -6.99
N HIS A 25 -3.02 -2.05 -6.45
CA HIS A 25 -2.85 -0.71 -7.03
C HIS A 25 -1.39 -0.23 -6.98
N ILE A 26 -0.65 -0.53 -5.90
CA ILE A 26 0.80 -0.25 -5.83
C ILE A 26 1.53 -0.99 -6.96
N GLU A 27 1.22 -2.26 -7.19
CA GLU A 27 1.83 -3.06 -8.26
C GLU A 27 1.54 -2.47 -9.66
N GLU A 28 0.30 -2.05 -9.90
CA GLU A 28 -0.08 -1.37 -11.15
C GLU A 28 0.66 -0.03 -11.36
N LEU A 29 0.83 0.76 -10.28
CA LEU A 29 1.60 2.00 -10.32
C LEU A 29 3.08 1.74 -10.61
N MET A 30 3.67 0.69 -10.04
CA MET A 30 5.07 0.31 -10.30
C MET A 30 5.27 -0.12 -11.76
N VAL A 31 4.34 -0.90 -12.31
CA VAL A 31 4.37 -1.27 -13.75
C VAL A 31 4.25 -0.02 -14.62
N THR A 32 3.36 0.91 -14.26
CA THR A 32 3.16 2.16 -14.99
C THR A 32 4.41 3.04 -14.95
N LEU A 33 5.06 3.14 -13.79
CA LEU A 33 6.28 3.90 -13.60
C LEU A 33 7.44 3.35 -14.46
N ASN A 34 7.60 2.03 -14.52
CA ASN A 34 8.59 1.38 -15.37
C ASN A 34 8.34 1.72 -16.85
N LYS A 35 7.11 1.57 -17.34
CA LYS A 35 6.74 1.92 -18.72
C LYS A 35 6.99 3.40 -19.04
N LEU A 36 6.67 4.32 -18.12
CA LEU A 36 6.93 5.74 -18.31
C LEU A 36 8.42 6.06 -18.37
N THR A 37 9.23 5.37 -17.57
CA THR A 37 10.69 5.51 -17.58
C THR A 37 11.26 5.02 -18.91
N GLU A 38 10.81 3.86 -19.40
CA GLU A 38 11.19 3.36 -20.73
C GLU A 38 10.80 4.36 -21.84
N VAL A 39 9.57 4.88 -21.82
CA VAL A 39 9.14 5.91 -22.77
C VAL A 39 10.05 7.13 -22.70
N ARG A 40 10.41 7.58 -21.49
CA ARG A 40 11.24 8.75 -21.28
C ARG A 40 12.62 8.64 -21.93
N GLU A 41 13.22 7.45 -21.90
CA GLU A 41 14.51 7.16 -22.52
C GLU A 41 14.47 7.28 -24.05
N HIS A 42 13.30 7.02 -24.65
CA HIS A 42 13.09 7.10 -26.09
C HIS A 42 12.65 8.48 -26.59
N VAL A 43 12.33 9.44 -25.70
CA VAL A 43 12.00 10.81 -26.11
C VAL A 43 13.28 11.60 -26.39
N PRO A 44 13.48 12.10 -27.62
CA PRO A 44 14.64 12.94 -27.93
C PRO A 44 14.67 14.19 -27.06
N GLN A 45 15.84 14.54 -26.52
CA GLN A 45 15.99 15.71 -25.65
C GLN A 45 15.59 17.04 -26.32
N SER A 46 15.65 17.11 -27.65
CA SER A 46 15.18 18.25 -28.44
C SER A 46 13.67 18.48 -28.34
N GLN A 47 12.89 17.49 -27.91
CA GLN A 47 11.44 17.59 -27.71
C GLN A 47 11.11 18.02 -26.26
N THR A 48 11.59 19.21 -25.88
CA THR A 48 11.56 19.71 -24.48
C THR A 48 10.18 19.61 -23.82
N GLN A 49 9.10 19.95 -24.52
CA GLN A 49 7.75 19.86 -23.96
C GLN A 49 7.31 18.41 -23.69
N LYS A 50 7.64 17.48 -24.60
CA LYS A 50 7.28 16.07 -24.41
C LYS A 50 8.11 15.43 -23.30
N CYS A 51 9.40 15.75 -23.21
CA CYS A 51 10.23 15.39 -22.07
C CYS A 51 9.60 15.87 -20.76
N ALA A 52 9.26 17.16 -20.67
CA ALA A 52 8.65 17.74 -19.48
C ALA A 52 7.31 17.08 -19.13
N ASN A 53 6.49 16.74 -20.12
CA ASN A 53 5.22 16.04 -19.89
C ASN A 53 5.44 14.63 -19.30
N VAL A 54 6.39 13.86 -19.85
CA VAL A 54 6.71 12.52 -19.32
C VAL A 54 7.34 12.63 -17.93
N ASP A 55 8.24 13.59 -17.70
CA ASP A 55 8.85 13.84 -16.39
C ASP A 55 7.78 14.20 -15.34
N ASN A 56 6.78 15.00 -15.72
CA ASN A 56 5.64 15.30 -14.85
C ASN A 56 4.80 14.05 -14.55
N LEU A 57 4.49 13.22 -15.55
CA LEU A 57 3.74 11.98 -15.34
C LEU A 57 4.49 11.02 -14.40
N ILE A 58 5.80 10.84 -14.59
CA ILE A 58 6.66 10.05 -13.70
C ILE A 58 6.56 10.58 -12.27
N LYS A 59 6.64 11.91 -12.08
CA LYS A 59 6.50 12.53 -10.77
C LYS A 59 5.13 12.28 -10.14
N TYR A 60 4.04 12.41 -10.89
CA TYR A 60 2.68 12.17 -10.37
C TYR A 60 2.49 10.72 -9.93
N ILE A 61 2.87 9.75 -10.77
CA ILE A 61 2.76 8.33 -10.44
C ILE A 61 3.66 7.97 -9.25
N SER A 62 4.87 8.54 -9.18
CA SER A 62 5.77 8.33 -8.03
C SER A 62 5.17 8.85 -6.72
N LEU A 63 4.53 10.04 -6.75
CA LEU A 63 3.83 10.57 -5.59
C LEU A 63 2.68 9.65 -5.20
N GLU A 64 1.83 9.27 -6.15
CA GLU A 64 0.70 8.38 -5.92
C GLU A 64 1.15 7.06 -5.27
N ALA A 65 2.19 6.40 -5.81
CA ALA A 65 2.76 5.19 -5.23
C ALA A 65 3.23 5.39 -3.78
N CYS A 66 3.88 6.53 -3.49
CA CYS A 66 4.30 6.87 -2.12
C CYS A 66 3.10 7.03 -1.17
N TRP A 67 2.01 7.64 -1.64
CA TRP A 67 0.79 7.77 -0.85
C TRP A 67 0.19 6.39 -0.57
N HIS A 68 0.05 5.53 -1.59
CA HIS A 68 -0.48 4.17 -1.40
C HIS A 68 0.39 3.31 -0.49
N MET A 69 1.71 3.37 -0.61
CA MET A 69 2.62 2.65 0.30
C MET A 69 2.46 3.10 1.76
N ARG A 70 2.33 4.41 2.00
CA ARG A 70 2.09 4.93 3.36
C ARG A 70 0.75 4.47 3.89
N THR A 71 -0.32 4.57 3.09
CA THR A 71 -1.65 4.09 3.46
C THR A 71 -1.61 2.60 3.77
N PHE A 72 -1.01 1.79 2.92
CA PHE A 72 -0.86 0.35 3.15
C PHE A 72 -0.18 0.07 4.50
N ASN A 73 0.95 0.72 4.78
CA ASN A 73 1.67 0.52 6.03
C ASN A 73 0.83 0.91 7.26
N THR A 74 0.13 2.06 7.22
CA THR A 74 -0.75 2.48 8.32
C THR A 74 -1.87 1.47 8.58
N TYR A 75 -2.55 0.99 7.53
CA TYR A 75 -3.64 0.02 7.72
C TYR A 75 -3.14 -1.38 8.08
N LYS A 76 -1.94 -1.74 7.64
CA LYS A 76 -1.26 -2.96 8.07
C LYS A 76 -0.95 -2.92 9.56
N GLU A 77 -0.42 -1.82 10.06
CA GLU A 77 -0.17 -1.61 11.50
C GLU A 77 -1.47 -1.70 12.31
N ILE A 78 -2.57 -1.10 11.83
CA ILE A 78 -3.90 -1.22 12.47
C ILE A 78 -4.35 -2.68 12.52
N ARG A 79 -4.26 -3.41 11.41
CA ARG A 79 -4.60 -4.84 11.37
C ARG A 79 -3.74 -5.64 12.35
N ASP A 80 -2.44 -5.38 12.39
CA ASP A 80 -1.50 -6.13 13.23
C ASP A 80 -1.71 -5.83 14.72
N MET A 81 -2.16 -4.63 15.10
CA MET A 81 -2.56 -4.29 16.48
C MET A 81 -3.86 -4.96 16.93
N VAL A 82 -4.77 -5.21 16.00
CA VAL A 82 -6.11 -5.77 16.29
C VAL A 82 -6.15 -7.29 16.13
N ARG A 83 -5.18 -7.87 15.42
CA ARG A 83 -5.03 -9.31 15.28
C ARG A 83 -4.80 -9.90 16.67
N PRO A 84 -5.59 -10.91 17.09
CA PRO A 84 -5.33 -11.61 18.34
C PRO A 84 -3.89 -12.11 18.31
N SER A 85 -3.08 -11.73 19.32
CA SER A 85 -1.82 -12.43 19.55
C SER A 85 -2.16 -13.91 19.65
N ALA A 86 -1.62 -14.72 18.75
CA ALA A 86 -1.69 -16.17 18.91
C ALA A 86 -1.14 -16.45 20.31
N GLU A 87 -2.03 -16.89 21.20
CA GLU A 87 -1.70 -17.17 22.59
C GLU A 87 -0.45 -18.05 22.61
N THR A 88 0.57 -17.63 23.37
CA THR A 88 1.53 -18.56 23.94
C THR A 88 0.74 -19.76 24.44
N PRO A 89 1.07 -20.99 24.03
CA PRO A 89 0.32 -22.14 24.47
C PRO A 89 0.30 -22.10 25.99
N ASP A 90 -0.90 -21.91 26.55
CA ASP A 90 -1.12 -22.14 27.96
C ASP A 90 -0.56 -23.53 28.23
N ASN A 91 0.44 -23.59 29.10
CA ASN A 91 0.89 -24.83 29.70
C ASN A 91 -0.31 -25.42 30.44
N VAL A 92 -1.12 -26.19 29.72
CA VAL A 92 -1.98 -27.22 30.28
C VAL A 92 -1.08 -28.41 30.59
N ASP A 93 -0.09 -28.20 31.46
CA ASP A 93 0.51 -29.29 32.23
C ASP A 93 -0.25 -29.35 33.55
N ASP A 94 -1.49 -29.80 33.45
CA ASP A 94 -2.15 -30.48 34.56
C ASP A 94 -2.41 -31.90 34.06
N LEU A 95 -1.51 -32.83 34.44
CA LEU A 95 -1.72 -34.27 34.62
C LEU A 95 -0.36 -34.97 34.84
N THR A 96 0.15 -34.93 36.07
CA THR A 96 0.56 -36.12 36.85
C THR A 96 0.86 -35.76 38.30
#